data_AF-A0A0K8RM60-F1
#
_entry.id   AF-A0A0K8RM60-F1
#
_cell.length_a   1.000
_cell.length_b   1.000
_cell.length_c   1.000
_cell.angle_alpha   90.00
_cell.angle_beta   90.00
_cell.angle_gamma   90.00
#
_symmetry.space_group_name_H-M   'P 1'
#
loop_
_entity.id
_entity.type
_entity.pdbx_description
1 polymer ?
#
loop_
_entity_poly.entity_id
_entity_poly.type
_entity_poly.pdbx_seq_one_letter_code
_entity_poly.pdbx_strand_id
1 'polypeptide(L)'
;MVPKLPKPQSSPVNLLFSRKGRWCKHLFTRVVTKRKRPPEKKTMRTNAKTEVWSEPLVLVPYQEKHVERYHEWMKDPHLQEMTASEPLSLADEYAMQKSWLEDDDKCTFIVLDRKQYEESSDEVGAMIGDVNLFFNNQDNNREAELEVMIAEPSNRGKGRGKEVLHLMMRYGIEVLHVGLFTAKIKLSNTVSRKLFESTKALF
;
A
#
# COMPACT_ATOMS: atom_id res chain seq x y z
N MET A 1 -8.88 43.50 4.48
CA MET A 1 -7.76 42.53 4.58
C MET A 1 -8.26 41.20 4.04
N VAL A 2 -7.73 40.72 2.92
CA VAL A 2 -8.09 39.40 2.37
C VAL A 2 -7.50 38.34 3.31
N PRO A 3 -8.29 37.39 3.86
CA PRO A 3 -7.74 36.30 4.64
C PRO A 3 -6.74 35.53 3.78
N LYS A 4 -5.50 35.42 4.24
CA LYS A 4 -4.52 34.55 3.58
C LYS A 4 -5.08 33.13 3.64
N LEU A 5 -5.31 32.52 2.47
CA LEU A 5 -5.65 31.11 2.36
C LEU A 5 -4.65 30.30 3.20
N PRO A 6 -5.10 29.32 4.01
CA PRO A 6 -4.20 28.46 4.75
C PRO A 6 -3.25 27.79 3.75
N LYS A 7 -1.96 27.77 4.09
CA LYS A 7 -0.96 27.08 3.27
C LYS A 7 -1.35 25.59 3.17
N PRO A 8 -1.17 24.95 2.00
CA PRO A 8 -1.50 23.53 1.85
C PRO A 8 -0.70 22.69 2.84
N GLN A 9 -1.40 21.81 3.58
CA GLN A 9 -0.79 20.94 4.60
C GLN A 9 -0.18 19.66 4.00
N SER A 10 -0.57 19.32 2.77
CA SER A 10 -0.04 18.21 1.97
C SER A 10 0.31 18.68 0.56
N SER A 11 1.21 17.95 -0.10
CA SER A 11 1.56 18.19 -1.49
C SER A 11 1.34 16.91 -2.31
N PRO A 12 0.65 16.97 -3.46
CA PRO A 12 0.56 15.83 -4.36
C PRO A 12 1.93 15.56 -4.99
N VAL A 13 2.37 14.30 -4.92
CA VAL A 13 3.55 13.80 -5.61
C VAL A 13 3.07 12.91 -6.74
N ASN A 14 3.10 13.42 -7.97
CA ASN A 14 2.82 12.61 -9.15
C ASN A 14 4.03 11.74 -9.46
N LEU A 15 3.79 10.44 -9.59
CA LEU A 15 4.75 9.46 -10.07
C LEU A 15 4.41 9.16 -11.54
N LEU A 16 5.01 9.92 -12.45
CA LEU A 16 4.83 9.76 -13.89
C LEU A 16 5.85 8.75 -14.43
N PHE A 17 5.39 7.74 -15.16
CA PHE A 17 6.25 6.69 -15.71
C PHE A 17 6.25 6.69 -17.23
N SER A 18 7.43 6.48 -17.81
CA SER A 18 7.61 6.30 -19.25
C SER A 18 7.77 4.82 -19.55
N ARG A 19 6.94 4.25 -20.44
CA ARG A 19 6.98 2.83 -20.86
C ARG A 19 8.30 2.36 -21.51
N LYS A 20 9.37 3.18 -21.49
CA LYS A 20 10.63 2.94 -22.21
C LYS A 20 11.73 2.26 -21.38
N GLY A 21 11.51 2.00 -20.08
CA GLY A 21 12.45 1.26 -19.23
C GLY A 21 12.49 -0.24 -19.56
N ARG A 22 13.67 -0.78 -19.85
CA ARG A 22 13.90 -2.21 -20.07
C ARG A 22 13.85 -2.91 -18.71
N TRP A 23 12.76 -3.61 -18.42
CA TRP A 23 12.54 -4.36 -17.17
C TRP A 23 13.77 -5.21 -16.80
N CYS A 24 14.36 -4.94 -15.64
CA CYS A 24 15.46 -5.76 -15.15
C CYS A 24 14.87 -7.10 -14.71
N LYS A 25 15.00 -8.13 -15.56
CA LYS A 25 14.44 -9.49 -15.37
C LYS A 25 14.99 -10.23 -14.12
N HIS A 26 15.88 -9.61 -13.35
CA HIS A 26 16.59 -10.23 -12.24
C HIS A 26 15.97 -9.96 -10.85
N LEU A 27 14.91 -9.15 -10.75
CA LEU A 27 14.07 -9.07 -9.56
C LEU A 27 12.83 -9.97 -9.75
N PHE A 28 13.04 -11.28 -9.63
CA PHE A 28 11.95 -12.26 -9.65
C PHE A 28 11.05 -12.11 -8.43
N THR A 29 9.73 -12.26 -8.62
CA THR A 29 8.87 -13.02 -7.69
C THR A 29 7.47 -13.24 -8.26
N ARG A 30 6.92 -14.38 -7.88
CA ARG A 30 5.74 -15.05 -8.44
C ARG A 30 4.46 -14.38 -7.91
N VAL A 31 3.61 -13.86 -8.80
CA VAL A 31 2.22 -13.53 -8.43
C VAL A 31 1.46 -14.86 -8.39
N VAL A 32 1.11 -15.32 -7.19
CA VAL A 32 0.28 -16.53 -7.05
C VAL A 32 -1.18 -16.11 -7.07
N THR A 33 -1.80 -16.20 -8.26
CA THR A 33 -3.26 -16.09 -8.39
C THR A 33 -3.89 -17.48 -8.39
N LYS A 34 -4.76 -17.77 -7.43
CA LYS A 34 -5.55 -19.02 -7.41
C LYS A 34 -6.77 -18.93 -8.35
N ARG A 35 -6.63 -18.46 -9.60
CA ARG A 35 -7.74 -18.34 -10.59
C ARG A 35 -7.43 -19.05 -11.92
N LYS A 36 -8.43 -19.73 -12.50
CA LYS A 36 -8.34 -20.45 -13.78
C LYS A 36 -8.89 -19.68 -15.01
N ARG A 37 -9.59 -18.54 -14.85
CA ARG A 37 -10.14 -17.71 -15.95
C ARG A 37 -10.29 -16.24 -15.56
N PRO A 38 -10.12 -15.28 -16.50
CA PRO A 38 -10.40 -13.86 -16.27
C PRO A 38 -11.92 -13.59 -16.28
N PRO A 39 -12.44 -12.69 -15.42
CA PRO A 39 -13.87 -12.33 -15.42
C PRO A 39 -14.18 -11.19 -16.41
N GLU A 40 -15.39 -11.21 -16.98
CA GLU A 40 -15.89 -10.23 -17.96
C GLU A 40 -16.38 -8.89 -17.33
N LYS A 41 -16.30 -8.75 -16.00
CA LYS A 41 -16.55 -7.48 -15.28
C LYS A 41 -15.47 -7.26 -14.21
N LYS A 42 -14.97 -6.03 -14.11
CA LYS A 42 -13.95 -5.57 -13.14
C LYS A 42 -14.56 -5.54 -11.73
N THR A 43 -14.73 -6.69 -11.09
CA THR A 43 -14.98 -6.76 -9.64
C THR A 43 -13.64 -6.60 -8.95
N MET A 44 -13.46 -5.55 -8.15
CA MET A 44 -12.15 -5.12 -7.68
C MET A 44 -11.62 -5.91 -6.48
N ARG A 45 -12.29 -7.00 -6.09
CA ARG A 45 -11.76 -8.07 -5.20
C ARG A 45 -10.68 -8.95 -5.85
N THR A 46 -9.84 -8.37 -6.71
CA THR A 46 -8.81 -9.12 -7.46
C THR A 46 -7.66 -9.53 -6.55
N ASN A 47 -7.37 -8.75 -5.50
CA ASN A 47 -6.36 -9.07 -4.51
C ASN A 47 -6.79 -10.15 -3.50
N ALA A 48 -8.09 -10.37 -3.26
CA ALA A 48 -8.61 -11.19 -2.14
C ALA A 48 -8.06 -12.63 -2.01
N LYS A 49 -7.42 -13.18 -3.05
CA LYS A 49 -6.74 -14.50 -3.03
C LYS A 49 -5.35 -14.45 -3.68
N THR A 50 -4.72 -13.29 -3.61
CA THR A 50 -3.44 -13.00 -4.26
C THR A 50 -2.40 -12.71 -3.20
N GLU A 51 -1.25 -13.32 -3.36
CA GLU A 51 -0.05 -12.97 -2.61
C GLU A 51 1.00 -12.46 -3.59
N VAL A 52 1.67 -11.37 -3.23
CA VAL A 52 2.76 -10.79 -4.03
C VAL A 52 4.04 -10.92 -3.22
N TRP A 53 4.93 -11.76 -3.69
CA TRP A 53 6.18 -12.05 -3.01
C TRP A 53 7.30 -11.14 -3.50
N SER A 54 8.34 -11.00 -2.69
CA SER A 54 9.68 -10.50 -3.04
C SER A 54 10.71 -11.23 -2.21
N GLU A 55 11.99 -10.89 -2.37
CA GLU A 55 13.00 -11.49 -1.53
C GLU A 55 12.84 -11.14 -0.04
N PRO A 56 12.59 -9.88 0.34
CA PRO A 56 12.38 -9.55 1.75
C PRO A 56 10.94 -9.60 2.26
N LEU A 57 9.94 -9.55 1.38
CA LEU A 57 8.56 -9.22 1.77
C LEU A 57 7.52 -10.11 1.10
N VAL A 58 6.37 -10.24 1.76
CA VAL A 58 5.15 -10.81 1.17
C VAL A 58 4.01 -9.81 1.37
N LEU A 59 3.25 -9.53 0.32
CA LEU A 59 2.00 -8.79 0.40
C LEU A 59 0.84 -9.78 0.44
N VAL A 60 0.02 -9.72 1.48
CA VAL A 60 -1.17 -10.56 1.67
C VAL A 60 -2.43 -9.71 1.81
N PRO A 61 -3.62 -10.18 1.41
CA PRO A 61 -4.82 -9.35 1.46
C PRO A 61 -5.19 -8.99 2.91
N TYR A 62 -5.60 -7.75 3.16
CA TYR A 62 -6.08 -7.37 4.49
C TYR A 62 -7.38 -8.11 4.84
N GLN A 63 -7.42 -8.69 6.04
CA GLN A 63 -8.43 -9.64 6.50
C GLN A 63 -8.72 -9.38 7.99
N GLU A 64 -9.87 -9.85 8.45
CA GLU A 64 -10.34 -9.71 9.82
C GLU A 64 -9.30 -10.14 10.88
N LYS A 65 -8.54 -11.21 10.63
CA LYS A 65 -7.48 -11.71 11.53
C LYS A 65 -6.33 -10.73 11.79
N HIS A 66 -6.17 -9.72 10.93
CA HIS A 66 -5.13 -8.70 11.06
C HIS A 66 -5.56 -7.50 11.91
N VAL A 67 -6.87 -7.35 12.17
CA VAL A 67 -7.46 -6.15 12.77
C VAL A 67 -6.90 -5.88 14.17
N GLU A 68 -6.79 -6.90 15.03
CA GLU A 68 -6.26 -6.70 16.38
C GLU A 68 -4.83 -6.16 16.37
N ARG A 69 -3.95 -6.74 15.53
CA ARG A 69 -2.56 -6.27 15.40
C ARG A 69 -2.50 -4.86 14.81
N TYR A 70 -3.32 -4.58 13.79
CA TYR A 70 -3.40 -3.27 13.17
C TYR A 70 -3.88 -2.20 14.18
N HIS A 71 -4.88 -2.54 14.98
CA HIS A 71 -5.40 -1.67 16.04
C HIS A 71 -4.32 -1.33 17.07
N GLU A 72 -3.46 -2.29 17.46
CA GLU A 72 -2.32 -1.99 18.32
C GLU A 72 -1.34 -0.99 17.70
N TRP A 73 -1.09 -1.06 16.38
CA TRP A 73 -0.29 -0.03 15.70
C TRP A 73 -0.98 1.32 15.70
N MET A 74 -2.29 1.35 15.48
CA MET A 74 -3.08 2.58 15.48
C MET A 74 -3.26 3.20 16.87
N LYS A 75 -2.70 2.63 17.94
CA LYS A 75 -2.55 3.31 19.24
C LYS A 75 -1.31 4.21 19.32
N ASP A 76 -0.35 4.08 18.42
CA ASP A 76 0.86 4.90 18.39
C ASP A 76 0.55 6.29 17.78
N PRO A 77 0.64 7.39 18.57
CA PRO A 77 0.37 8.73 18.07
C PRO A 77 1.29 9.15 16.91
N HIS A 78 2.52 8.62 16.87
CA HIS A 78 3.44 8.90 15.77
C HIS A 78 2.94 8.28 14.46
N LEU A 79 2.41 7.06 14.50
CA LEU A 79 1.83 6.41 13.32
C LEU A 79 0.56 7.13 12.87
N GLN A 80 -0.32 7.50 13.80
CA GLN A 80 -1.52 8.30 13.51
C GLN A 80 -1.16 9.62 12.81
N GLU A 81 -0.19 10.37 13.34
CA GLU A 81 0.22 11.65 12.76
C GLU A 81 0.75 11.45 11.33
N MET A 82 1.61 10.44 11.12
CA MET A 82 2.30 10.20 9.87
C MET A 82 1.39 9.64 8.77
N THR A 83 0.35 8.90 9.15
CA THR A 83 -0.70 8.37 8.27
C THR A 83 -1.91 9.29 8.14
N ALA A 84 -1.98 10.35 8.95
CA ALA A 84 -3.17 11.21 9.08
C ALA A 84 -4.43 10.45 9.52
N SER A 85 -4.25 9.40 10.33
CA SER A 85 -5.33 8.58 10.87
C SER A 85 -5.79 9.12 12.23
N GLU A 86 -7.07 8.98 12.51
CA GLU A 86 -7.66 9.22 13.83
C GLU A 86 -7.81 7.88 14.57
N PRO A 87 -7.69 7.86 15.91
CA PRO A 87 -7.90 6.63 16.68
C PRO A 87 -9.34 6.13 16.55
N LEU A 88 -9.49 4.83 16.33
CA LEU A 88 -10.77 4.14 16.30
C LEU A 88 -10.91 3.18 17.47
N SER A 89 -12.15 2.87 17.86
CA SER A 89 -12.38 1.72 18.74
C SER A 89 -12.08 0.42 17.99
N LEU A 90 -11.76 -0.67 18.70
CA LEU A 90 -11.53 -1.96 18.06
C LEU A 90 -12.74 -2.41 17.21
N ALA A 91 -13.96 -2.15 17.68
CA ALA A 91 -15.18 -2.45 16.92
C ALA A 91 -15.28 -1.64 15.62
N ASP A 92 -14.88 -0.36 15.65
CA ASP A 92 -14.85 0.49 14.47
C ASP A 92 -13.75 0.06 13.49
N GLU A 93 -12.61 -0.45 13.96
CA GLU A 93 -11.56 -1.04 13.11
C GLU A 93 -12.07 -2.26 12.34
N TYR A 94 -12.85 -3.14 13.00
CA TYR A 94 -13.51 -4.26 12.31
C TYR A 94 -14.51 -3.78 11.26
N ALA A 95 -15.33 -2.78 11.60
CA ALA A 95 -16.29 -2.21 10.65
C ALA A 95 -15.59 -1.55 9.45
N MET A 96 -14.50 -0.82 9.70
CA MET A 96 -13.68 -0.17 8.68
C MET A 96 -13.02 -1.22 7.79
N GLN A 97 -12.37 -2.24 8.36
CA GLN A 97 -11.74 -3.33 7.61
C GLN A 97 -12.74 -4.00 6.67
N LYS A 98 -13.94 -4.32 7.17
CA LYS A 98 -15.00 -4.90 6.33
C LYS A 98 -15.40 -3.96 5.20
N SER A 99 -15.60 -2.68 5.49
CA SER A 99 -15.94 -1.69 4.46
C SER A 99 -14.85 -1.60 3.38
N TRP A 100 -13.57 -1.65 3.75
CA TRP A 100 -12.45 -1.59 2.80
C TRP A 100 -12.31 -2.87 1.97
N LEU A 101 -12.61 -4.03 2.56
CA LEU A 101 -12.62 -5.31 1.85
C LEU A 101 -13.74 -5.38 0.80
N GLU A 102 -14.86 -4.68 1.04
CA GLU A 102 -16.03 -4.64 0.16
C GLU A 102 -15.99 -3.49 -0.85
N ASP A 103 -15.11 -2.50 -0.66
CA ASP A 103 -14.95 -1.32 -1.50
C ASP A 103 -14.26 -1.65 -2.84
N ASP A 104 -14.96 -1.41 -3.94
CA ASP A 104 -14.41 -1.68 -5.27
C ASP A 104 -13.33 -0.65 -5.69
N ASP A 105 -13.22 0.50 -5.04
CA ASP A 105 -12.24 1.52 -5.38
C ASP A 105 -10.99 1.45 -4.48
N LYS A 106 -10.84 0.36 -3.71
CA LYS A 106 -9.71 0.15 -2.80
C LYS A 106 -9.02 -1.19 -3.02
N CYS A 107 -7.71 -1.19 -2.86
CA CYS A 107 -6.91 -2.41 -2.83
C CYS A 107 -5.86 -2.30 -1.73
N THR A 108 -6.09 -3.01 -0.63
CA THR A 108 -5.20 -3.04 0.53
C THR A 108 -4.47 -4.38 0.63
N PHE A 109 -3.16 -4.31 0.88
CA PHE A 109 -2.36 -5.45 1.32
C PHE A 109 -1.71 -5.15 2.66
N ILE A 110 -1.57 -6.19 3.47
CA ILE A 110 -0.68 -6.23 4.62
C ILE A 110 0.70 -6.67 4.15
N VAL A 111 1.72 -6.00 4.65
CA VAL A 111 3.13 -6.28 4.37
C VAL A 111 3.67 -7.19 5.47
N LEU A 112 4.22 -8.33 5.07
CA LEU A 112 4.88 -9.28 5.97
C LEU A 112 6.40 -9.25 5.79
N ASP A 113 7.16 -9.49 6.86
CA ASP A 113 8.55 -9.93 6.74
C ASP A 113 8.58 -11.39 6.27
N ARG A 114 9.16 -11.62 5.09
CA ARG A 114 9.11 -12.94 4.44
C ARG A 114 9.81 -14.01 5.27
N LYS A 115 10.97 -13.69 5.83
CA LYS A 115 11.76 -14.66 6.60
C LYS A 115 10.96 -15.15 7.80
N GLN A 116 10.38 -14.20 8.56
CA GLN A 116 9.55 -14.54 9.71
C GLN A 116 8.33 -15.38 9.29
N TYR A 117 7.65 -15.01 8.21
CA TYR A 117 6.48 -15.73 7.73
C TYR A 117 6.81 -17.16 7.26
N GLU A 118 7.93 -17.36 6.57
CA GLU A 118 8.39 -18.69 6.12
C GLU A 118 8.77 -19.58 7.31
N GLU A 119 9.35 -19.02 8.38
CA GLU A 119 9.78 -19.78 9.56
C GLU A 119 8.60 -20.15 10.49
N SER A 120 7.63 -19.26 10.68
CA SER A 120 6.54 -19.46 11.64
C SER A 120 5.23 -19.93 11.01
N SER A 121 5.01 -19.68 9.72
CA SER A 121 3.69 -19.74 9.07
C SER A 121 2.61 -18.88 9.76
N ASP A 122 3.02 -17.91 10.58
CA ASP A 122 2.15 -16.98 11.29
C ASP A 122 2.11 -15.65 10.55
N GLU A 123 1.01 -15.42 9.83
CA GLU A 123 0.76 -14.20 9.07
C GLU A 123 0.66 -12.97 9.98
N VAL A 124 0.00 -13.09 11.14
CA VAL A 124 -0.21 -11.96 12.07
C VAL A 124 1.09 -11.60 12.76
N GLY A 125 1.86 -12.61 13.22
CA GLY A 125 3.15 -12.40 13.84
C GLY A 125 4.22 -11.82 12.90
N ALA A 126 4.08 -12.05 11.59
CA ALA A 126 5.00 -11.53 10.56
C ALA A 126 4.60 -10.15 10.00
N MET A 127 3.49 -9.56 10.44
CA MET A 127 3.03 -8.25 9.98
C MET A 127 4.05 -7.15 10.29
N ILE A 128 4.40 -6.33 9.28
CA ILE A 128 5.32 -5.20 9.45
C ILE A 128 4.77 -3.85 8.98
N GLY A 129 3.65 -3.84 8.26
CA GLY A 129 3.01 -2.64 7.75
C GLY A 129 1.89 -2.95 6.76
N ASP A 130 1.50 -1.96 5.97
CA ASP A 130 0.46 -2.08 4.95
C ASP A 130 0.74 -1.18 3.73
N VAL A 131 0.03 -1.45 2.64
CA VAL A 131 0.05 -0.66 1.42
C VAL A 131 -1.34 -0.64 0.77
N ASN A 132 -1.76 0.54 0.32
CA ASN A 132 -3.08 0.80 -0.23
C ASN A 132 -3.00 1.43 -1.60
N LEU A 133 -3.92 1.04 -2.49
CA LEU A 133 -4.26 1.80 -3.69
C LEU A 133 -5.71 2.27 -3.59
N PHE A 134 -5.94 3.57 -3.82
CA PHE A 134 -7.26 4.18 -3.88
C PHE A 134 -7.53 4.71 -5.29
N PHE A 135 -8.67 4.34 -5.87
CA PHE A 135 -9.09 4.70 -7.23
C PHE A 135 -10.10 5.85 -7.19
N ASN A 136 -9.70 6.97 -6.56
CA ASN A 136 -10.60 8.09 -6.27
C ASN A 136 -10.98 8.94 -7.50
N ASN A 137 -10.30 8.79 -8.64
CA ASN A 137 -10.55 9.59 -9.84
C ASN A 137 -11.62 8.93 -10.74
N GLN A 138 -12.86 9.42 -10.66
CA GLN A 138 -13.98 8.90 -11.45
C GLN A 138 -13.81 9.10 -12.97
N ASP A 139 -13.04 10.12 -13.38
CA ASP A 139 -12.76 10.41 -14.79
C ASP A 139 -11.59 9.56 -15.35
N ASN A 140 -10.78 8.98 -14.47
CA ASN A 140 -9.61 8.18 -14.83
C ASN A 140 -9.42 6.96 -13.91
N ASN A 141 -10.09 5.87 -14.26
CA ASN A 141 -10.00 4.59 -13.54
C ASN A 141 -8.63 3.87 -13.64
N ARG A 142 -7.63 4.51 -14.27
CA ARG A 142 -6.23 4.05 -14.35
C ARG A 142 -5.31 4.91 -13.49
N GLU A 143 -5.84 5.89 -12.78
CA GLU A 143 -5.12 6.62 -11.73
C GLU A 143 -5.39 5.96 -10.38
N ALA A 144 -4.33 5.73 -9.61
CA ALA A 144 -4.44 5.22 -8.25
C ALA A 144 -3.54 6.00 -7.30
N GLU A 145 -4.11 6.43 -6.17
CA GLU A 145 -3.39 7.02 -5.06
C GLU A 145 -2.76 5.90 -4.22
N LEU A 146 -1.45 5.96 -4.01
CA LEU A 146 -0.64 4.95 -3.34
C LEU A 146 -0.20 5.43 -1.97
N GLU A 147 -0.55 4.66 -0.95
CA GLU A 147 -0.14 4.89 0.44
C GLU A 147 0.60 3.67 0.99
N VAL A 148 1.62 3.90 1.82
CA VAL A 148 2.44 2.85 2.42
C VAL A 148 2.79 3.21 3.86
N MET A 149 2.70 2.23 4.74
CA MET A 149 3.16 2.33 6.12
C MET A 149 4.08 1.15 6.45
N ILE A 150 5.20 1.43 7.12
CA ILE A 150 6.02 0.41 7.81
C ILE A 150 5.86 0.65 9.31
N ALA A 151 4.92 -0.08 9.91
CA ALA A 151 4.53 0.09 11.30
C ALA A 151 5.59 -0.44 12.26
N GLU A 152 6.24 -1.57 11.96
CA GLU A 152 7.21 -2.18 12.86
C GLU A 152 8.53 -1.41 12.91
N PRO A 153 8.94 -0.84 14.06
CA PRO A 153 10.17 -0.04 14.17
C PRO A 153 11.42 -0.81 13.76
N SER A 154 11.47 -2.12 14.08
CA SER A 154 12.56 -3.02 13.72
C SER A 154 12.74 -3.17 12.20
N ASN A 155 11.74 -2.79 11.39
CA ASN A 155 11.77 -2.85 9.93
C ASN A 155 11.94 -1.49 9.23
N ARG A 156 11.93 -0.39 9.98
CA ARG A 156 12.16 0.96 9.44
C ARG A 156 13.65 1.14 9.10
N GLY A 157 13.95 2.02 8.13
CA GLY A 157 15.33 2.32 7.71
C GLY A 157 16.05 1.22 6.92
N LYS A 158 15.42 0.04 6.71
CA LYS A 158 16.00 -1.11 5.98
C LYS A 158 15.62 -1.16 4.49
N GLY A 159 15.15 -0.05 3.93
CA GLY A 159 14.67 0.01 2.54
C GLY A 159 13.31 -0.67 2.28
N ARG A 160 12.63 -1.20 3.31
CA ARG A 160 11.35 -1.93 3.17
C ARG A 160 10.27 -1.13 2.44
N GLY A 161 10.11 0.15 2.78
CA GLY A 161 9.11 1.01 2.11
C GLY A 161 9.31 1.09 0.60
N LYS A 162 10.56 1.09 0.12
CA LYS A 162 10.87 1.14 -1.32
C LYS A 162 10.51 -0.17 -2.01
N GLU A 163 10.82 -1.30 -1.38
CA GLU A 163 10.44 -2.62 -1.89
C GLU A 163 8.91 -2.79 -1.93
N VAL A 164 8.19 -2.34 -0.89
CA VAL A 164 6.72 -2.35 -0.88
C VAL A 164 6.15 -1.53 -2.05
N LEU A 165 6.67 -0.31 -2.28
CA LEU A 165 6.23 0.52 -3.41
C LEU A 165 6.46 -0.20 -4.74
N HIS A 166 7.64 -0.77 -4.96
CA HIS A 166 7.92 -1.52 -6.19
C HIS A 166 6.95 -2.69 -6.40
N LEU A 167 6.67 -3.48 -5.35
CA LEU A 167 5.78 -4.62 -5.41
C LEU A 167 4.35 -4.19 -5.73
N MET A 168 3.83 -3.21 -4.99
CA MET A 168 2.47 -2.73 -5.15
C MET A 168 2.27 -2.05 -6.51
N MET A 169 3.24 -1.27 -6.97
CA MET A 169 3.17 -0.63 -8.28
C MET A 169 3.22 -1.65 -9.41
N ARG A 170 4.07 -2.68 -9.31
CA ARG A 170 4.10 -3.76 -10.28
C ARG A 170 2.76 -4.48 -10.35
N TYR A 171 2.20 -4.84 -9.19
CA TYR A 171 0.85 -5.43 -9.12
C TYR A 171 -0.21 -4.49 -9.74
N GLY A 172 -0.16 -3.20 -9.42
CA GLY A 172 -1.04 -2.19 -9.98
C GLY A 172 -0.95 -2.10 -11.51
N ILE A 173 0.25 -2.16 -12.09
CA ILE A 173 0.47 -2.10 -13.54
C ILE A 173 0.02 -3.40 -14.23
N GLU A 174 0.50 -4.54 -13.73
CA GLU A 174 0.34 -5.85 -14.40
C GLU A 174 -1.07 -6.42 -14.21
N VAL A 175 -1.68 -6.23 -13.04
CA VAL A 175 -2.95 -6.87 -12.66
C VAL A 175 -4.11 -5.88 -12.65
N LEU A 176 -3.91 -4.66 -12.13
CA LEU A 176 -4.98 -3.65 -12.03
C LEU A 176 -5.02 -2.65 -13.19
N HIS A 177 -4.02 -2.70 -14.08
CA HIS A 177 -3.85 -1.82 -15.24
C HIS A 177 -3.74 -0.32 -14.93
N VAL A 178 -3.22 0.02 -13.73
CA VAL A 178 -2.87 1.39 -13.33
C VAL A 178 -1.87 1.97 -14.32
N GLY A 179 -2.17 3.17 -14.82
CA GLY A 179 -1.33 3.94 -15.73
C GLY A 179 -0.68 5.16 -15.07
N LEU A 180 -1.23 5.64 -13.96
CA LEU A 180 -0.74 6.78 -13.20
C LEU A 180 -0.82 6.49 -11.70
N PHE A 181 0.29 6.67 -10.99
CA PHE A 181 0.29 6.62 -9.53
C PHE A 181 0.48 8.02 -8.96
N THR A 182 -0.30 8.34 -7.94
CA THR A 182 -0.17 9.58 -7.17
C THR A 182 0.06 9.23 -5.70
N ALA A 183 0.66 10.13 -4.93
CA ALA A 183 0.74 10.02 -3.49
C ALA A 183 0.52 11.39 -2.86
N LYS A 184 -0.34 11.48 -1.84
CA LYS A 184 -0.53 12.70 -1.07
C LYS A 184 0.20 12.57 0.26
N ILE A 185 1.20 13.41 0.46
CA ILE A 185 2.08 13.31 1.63
C ILE A 185 2.09 14.66 2.36
N LYS A 186 1.94 14.62 3.69
CA LYS A 186 2.10 15.80 4.55
C LYS A 186 3.49 16.42 4.35
N LEU A 187 3.57 17.75 4.33
CA LEU A 187 4.85 18.44 4.13
C LEU A 187 5.89 18.13 5.22
N SER A 188 5.42 17.88 6.45
CA SER A 188 6.22 17.50 7.62
C SER A 188 6.74 16.06 7.55
N ASN A 189 6.09 15.17 6.77
CA ASN A 189 6.51 13.78 6.62
C ASN A 189 7.68 13.68 5.61
N THR A 190 8.85 14.17 6.03
CA THR A 190 10.06 14.21 5.21
C THR A 190 10.57 12.82 4.82
N VAL A 191 10.28 11.80 5.63
CA VAL A 191 10.66 10.40 5.38
C VAL A 191 9.91 9.86 4.16
N SER A 192 8.57 9.92 4.16
CA SER A 192 7.77 9.47 3.02
C SER A 192 8.04 10.32 1.79
N ARG A 193 8.23 11.63 1.93
CA ARG A 193 8.59 12.48 0.78
C ARG A 193 9.87 12.03 0.10
N LYS A 194 10.96 11.81 0.87
CA LYS A 194 12.22 11.29 0.32
C LYS A 194 12.05 9.91 -0.30
N LEU A 195 11.27 9.03 0.33
CA LEU A 195 10.97 7.70 -0.20
C LEU A 195 10.33 7.79 -1.59
N PHE A 196 9.23 8.53 -1.72
CA PHE A 196 8.49 8.67 -2.98
C PHE A 196 9.27 9.45 -4.04
N GLU A 197 10.00 10.51 -3.67
CA GLU A 197 10.87 11.25 -4.58
C GLU A 197 11.99 10.35 -5.14
N SER A 198 12.61 9.51 -4.32
CA SER A 198 13.65 8.56 -4.76
C SER A 198 13.12 7.41 -5.64
N THR A 199 11.82 7.14 -5.58
CA THR A 199 11.16 6.06 -6.33
C THR A 199 10.78 6.50 -7.76
N LYS A 200 10.70 7.81 -8.03
CA LYS A 200 10.47 8.37 -9.38
C LYS A 200 11.50 7.95 -10.43
N ALA A 201 12.71 7.58 -10.01
CA ALA A 201 13.84 7.34 -10.89
C ALA A 201 13.96 5.88 -11.40
N LEU A 202 13.04 4.98 -11.01
CA LEU A 202 13.25 3.53 -11.15
C LEU A 202 12.37 2.83 -12.19
N PHE A 203 11.45 3.54 -12.85
CA PHE A 203 10.56 2.97 -13.88
C PHE A 203 10.41 3.88 -15.09
#